data_AF-A0A8E6B983-F1
#
_entry.id   AF-A0A8E6B983-F1
#
_cell.length_a   1.000
_cell.length_b   1.000
_cell.length_c   1.000
_cell.angle_alpha   90.00
_cell.angle_beta   90.00
_cell.angle_gamma   90.00
#
_symmetry.space_group_name_H-M   'P 1'
#
loop_
_entity.id
_entity.type
_entity.pdbx_description
1 polymer ?
#
loop_
_entity_poly.entity_id
_entity_poly.type
_entity_poly.pdbx_seq_one_letter_code
_entity_poly.pdbx_strand_id
1 'polypeptide(L)'
;MAAVSKSSDPSFGVYPPEEHSVERLEERVRLLEEEVVELRNVVTTFGDLFVGTSPKDSAPTATVPRSDSSDPIAAVATQALKKTFWSRLGNWPLFELYSEVILIFRMYIDPRYRMRRMTQLVIPAIAMLFVGSYFFFNYLFALPILSTILERAIEIFLAILLYKVLLGELVRYKEVLQNFANWNNLRRPTVVTSGGEDPHTPMEMD
;
A
#
# COMPACT_ATOMS: atom_id res chain seq x y z
N MET A 1 5.17 -74.58 -32.80
CA MET A 1 4.76 -74.45 -31.38
C MET A 1 4.98 -73.01 -30.97
N ALA A 2 4.06 -72.23 -30.42
CA ALA A 2 2.62 -72.15 -30.48
C ALA A 2 2.32 -70.64 -30.27
N ALA A 3 1.36 -70.10 -31.00
CA ALA A 3 0.96 -68.70 -30.95
C ALA A 3 0.30 -68.34 -29.59
N VAL A 4 0.60 -67.17 -29.04
CA VAL A 4 -0.21 -66.55 -27.97
C VAL A 4 -0.57 -65.14 -28.42
N SER A 5 -1.78 -65.04 -28.96
CA SER A 5 -2.53 -63.80 -29.18
C SER A 5 -3.00 -63.29 -27.81
N LYS A 6 -2.73 -62.01 -27.50
CA LYS A 6 -3.32 -61.33 -26.34
C LYS A 6 -4.09 -60.12 -26.82
N SER A 7 -5.40 -60.26 -26.78
CA SER A 7 -6.39 -59.27 -27.21
C SER A 7 -6.40 -58.06 -26.29
N SER A 8 -6.60 -56.93 -26.94
CA SER A 8 -7.07 -55.64 -26.45
C SER A 8 -8.36 -55.71 -25.65
N ASP A 9 -8.44 -54.91 -24.59
CA ASP A 9 -9.68 -54.23 -24.18
C ASP A 9 -9.30 -52.85 -23.59
N PRO A 10 -9.56 -51.74 -24.30
CA PRO A 10 -9.55 -50.41 -23.70
C PRO A 10 -10.84 -50.25 -22.89
N SER A 11 -10.73 -50.43 -21.58
CA SER A 11 -11.80 -50.09 -20.64
C SER A 11 -12.04 -48.58 -20.74
N PHE A 12 -13.09 -48.20 -21.45
CA PHE A 12 -13.63 -46.84 -21.47
C PHE A 12 -14.07 -46.51 -20.04
N GLY A 13 -13.24 -45.74 -19.35
CA GLY A 13 -13.60 -45.13 -18.07
C GLY A 13 -14.85 -44.28 -18.27
N VAL A 14 -15.94 -44.72 -17.66
CA VAL A 14 -17.16 -43.93 -17.49
C VAL A 14 -16.79 -42.75 -16.60
N TYR A 15 -16.54 -41.59 -17.21
CA TYR A 15 -16.43 -40.34 -16.49
C TYR A 15 -17.80 -40.02 -15.88
N PRO A 16 -17.91 -39.82 -14.56
CA PRO A 16 -19.17 -39.42 -13.94
C PRO A 16 -19.64 -38.08 -14.55
N PRO A 17 -20.96 -37.85 -14.68
CA PRO A 17 -21.50 -36.64 -15.28
C PRO A 17 -21.03 -35.38 -14.53
N GLU A 18 -20.50 -34.42 -15.26
CA GLU A 18 -19.82 -33.20 -14.77
C GLU A 18 -20.73 -32.22 -14.01
N GLU A 19 -22.04 -32.45 -13.91
CA GLU A 19 -22.99 -31.50 -13.33
C GLU A 19 -22.70 -31.19 -11.85
N HIS A 20 -22.21 -32.16 -11.07
CA HIS A 20 -21.86 -31.93 -9.66
C HIS A 20 -20.60 -31.07 -9.46
N SER A 21 -19.80 -30.83 -10.50
CA SER A 21 -18.61 -29.97 -10.38
C SER A 21 -18.98 -28.48 -10.38
N VAL A 22 -20.07 -28.11 -11.07
CA VAL A 22 -20.53 -26.72 -11.22
C VAL A 22 -21.20 -26.24 -9.92
N GLU A 23 -22.10 -27.04 -9.34
CA GLU A 23 -22.74 -26.73 -8.06
C GLU A 23 -21.70 -26.55 -6.93
N ARG A 24 -20.66 -27.40 -6.93
CA ARG A 24 -19.57 -27.30 -5.96
C ARG A 24 -18.70 -26.06 -6.15
N LEU A 25 -18.63 -25.54 -7.37
CA LEU A 25 -17.90 -24.30 -7.66
C LEU A 25 -18.69 -23.09 -7.18
N GLU A 26 -20.00 -23.06 -7.43
CA GLU A 26 -20.88 -21.97 -6.94
C GLU A 26 -20.89 -21.90 -5.41
N GLU A 27 -20.94 -23.04 -4.73
CA GLU A 27 -20.88 -23.09 -3.27
C GLU A 27 -19.54 -22.56 -2.73
N ARG A 28 -18.43 -22.88 -3.41
CA ARG A 28 -17.09 -22.36 -3.07
C ARG A 28 -16.95 -20.87 -3.32
N VAL A 29 -17.53 -20.35 -4.40
CA VAL A 29 -17.52 -18.91 -4.69
C VAL A 29 -18.32 -18.17 -3.63
N ARG A 30 -19.48 -18.68 -3.24
CA ARG A 30 -20.32 -18.07 -2.21
C ARG A 30 -19.64 -18.03 -0.84
N LEU A 31 -18.91 -19.09 -0.48
CA LEU A 31 -18.13 -19.16 0.76
C LEU A 31 -16.94 -18.17 0.73
N LEU A 32 -16.25 -18.06 -0.41
CA LEU A 32 -15.20 -17.05 -0.60
C LEU A 32 -15.74 -15.62 -0.53
N GLU A 33 -16.92 -15.35 -1.08
CA GLU A 33 -17.55 -14.03 -0.98
C GLU A 33 -17.86 -13.66 0.48
N GLU A 34 -18.34 -14.61 1.28
CA GLU A 34 -18.60 -14.41 2.71
C GLU A 34 -17.30 -14.14 3.50
N GLU A 35 -16.25 -14.94 3.27
CA GLU A 35 -14.95 -14.73 3.91
C GLU A 35 -14.32 -13.38 3.52
N VAL A 36 -14.48 -12.93 2.27
CA VAL A 36 -13.97 -11.62 1.81
C VAL A 36 -14.71 -10.47 2.47
N VAL A 37 -16.03 -10.59 2.69
CA VAL A 37 -16.82 -9.59 3.41
C VAL A 37 -16.35 -9.48 4.86
N GLU A 38 -16.10 -10.60 5.52
CA GLU A 38 -15.57 -10.62 6.89
C GLU A 38 -14.16 -9.99 6.95
N LEU A 39 -13.26 -10.38 6.04
CA LEU A 39 -11.92 -9.81 5.97
C LEU A 39 -11.95 -8.30 5.76
N ARG A 40 -12.84 -7.81 4.88
CA ARG A 40 -13.00 -6.38 4.62
C ARG A 40 -13.43 -5.64 5.89
N ASN A 41 -14.32 -6.23 6.69
CA ASN A 41 -14.81 -5.64 7.92
C ASN A 41 -13.73 -5.61 9.03
N VAL A 42 -12.89 -6.65 9.12
CA VAL A 42 -11.74 -6.68 10.03
C VAL A 42 -10.70 -5.63 9.61
N VAL A 43 -10.42 -5.51 8.31
CA VAL A 43 -9.46 -4.53 7.78
C VAL A 43 -9.94 -3.10 8.01
N THR A 44 -11.24 -2.79 7.86
CA THR A 44 -11.77 -1.47 8.19
C THR A 44 -11.68 -1.18 9.68
N THR A 45 -11.98 -2.16 10.53
CA THR A 45 -11.86 -2.03 11.99
C THR A 45 -10.42 -1.77 12.43
N PHE A 46 -9.44 -2.48 11.84
CA PHE A 46 -8.03 -2.24 12.08
C PHE A 46 -7.54 -0.91 11.49
N GLY A 47 -8.05 -0.52 10.33
CA GLY A 47 -7.77 0.77 9.71
C GLY A 47 -8.15 1.93 10.63
N ASP A 48 -9.37 1.89 11.18
CA ASP A 48 -9.84 2.91 12.12
C ASP A 48 -9.02 2.93 13.42
N LEU A 49 -8.58 1.76 13.89
CA LEU A 49 -7.74 1.64 15.09
C LEU A 49 -6.32 2.21 14.91
N PHE A 50 -5.73 2.04 13.72
CA PHE A 50 -4.35 2.47 13.45
C PHE A 50 -4.24 3.89 12.88
N VAL A 51 -5.24 4.36 12.14
CA VAL A 51 -5.20 5.66 11.49
C VAL A 51 -5.46 6.80 12.48
N GLY A 52 -6.04 6.54 13.65
CA GLY A 52 -6.16 7.55 14.70
C GLY A 52 -6.85 8.83 14.21
N THR A 53 -7.73 8.73 13.21
CA THR A 53 -8.61 9.82 12.83
C THR A 53 -9.61 9.99 13.94
N SER A 54 -9.25 10.87 14.87
CA SER A 54 -10.16 11.45 15.83
C SER A 54 -11.44 11.86 15.10
N PRO A 55 -12.62 11.39 15.54
CA PRO A 55 -13.90 11.77 14.93
C PRO A 55 -14.11 13.26 15.20
N LYS A 56 -13.64 14.10 14.29
CA LYS A 56 -13.82 15.54 14.35
C LYS A 56 -14.99 15.89 13.43
N ASP A 57 -16.17 15.88 14.04
CA ASP A 57 -17.34 16.71 13.73
C ASP A 57 -17.29 17.38 12.35
N SER A 58 -17.73 16.65 11.33
CA SER A 58 -18.12 17.25 10.05
C SER A 58 -19.60 16.99 9.87
N ALA A 59 -20.37 18.04 10.12
CA ALA A 59 -21.80 18.10 9.92
C ALA A 59 -22.19 17.61 8.51
N PRO A 60 -23.32 16.90 8.37
CA PRO A 60 -23.78 16.39 7.09
C PRO A 60 -24.43 17.53 6.29
N THR A 61 -23.68 18.17 5.39
CA THR A 61 -24.28 18.88 4.26
C THR A 61 -24.48 17.88 3.13
N ALA A 62 -25.64 17.22 3.15
CA ALA A 62 -26.10 16.33 2.11
C ALA A 62 -26.30 17.12 0.80
N THR A 63 -25.36 16.97 -0.14
CA THR A 63 -25.62 17.24 -1.55
C THR A 63 -25.57 15.89 -2.25
N VAL A 64 -26.76 15.35 -2.55
CA VAL A 64 -26.95 14.10 -3.29
C VAL A 64 -26.55 14.33 -4.75
N PRO A 65 -25.56 13.63 -5.31
CA PRO A 65 -25.38 13.57 -6.76
C PRO A 65 -26.37 12.56 -7.32
N ARG A 66 -27.28 13.07 -8.15
CA ARG A 66 -28.21 12.27 -8.95
C ARG A 66 -27.42 11.42 -9.94
N SER A 67 -27.57 10.11 -9.81
CA SER A 67 -26.93 9.07 -10.61
C SER A 67 -27.82 8.71 -11.80
N ASP A 68 -27.47 9.19 -12.99
CA ASP A 68 -28.05 8.77 -14.27
C ASP A 68 -26.95 8.83 -15.34
N SER A 69 -26.09 7.81 -15.46
CA SER A 69 -25.37 7.44 -16.71
C SER A 69 -24.33 6.32 -16.51
N SER A 70 -24.60 5.14 -17.07
CA SER A 70 -23.63 4.32 -17.84
C SER A 70 -22.16 4.28 -17.36
N ASP A 71 -21.97 3.87 -16.11
CA ASP A 71 -20.82 3.24 -15.43
C ASP A 71 -19.38 3.40 -16.00
N PRO A 72 -18.81 4.63 -16.05
CA PRO A 72 -17.35 4.82 -16.07
C PRO A 72 -16.69 4.43 -14.74
N ILE A 73 -17.47 4.19 -13.68
CA ILE A 73 -16.99 3.94 -12.31
C ILE A 73 -16.31 2.57 -12.20
N ALA A 74 -16.82 1.55 -12.91
CA ALA A 74 -16.23 0.21 -12.90
C ALA A 74 -14.84 0.18 -13.59
N ALA A 75 -14.65 0.98 -14.65
CA ALA A 75 -13.37 1.11 -15.33
C ALA A 75 -12.32 1.84 -14.47
N VAL A 76 -12.73 2.88 -13.73
CA VAL A 76 -11.85 3.59 -12.79
C VAL A 76 -11.49 2.71 -11.58
N ALA A 77 -12.46 1.96 -11.05
CA ALA A 77 -12.23 1.05 -9.93
C ALA A 77 -11.25 -0.07 -10.29
N THR A 78 -11.38 -0.68 -11.47
CA THR A 78 -10.50 -1.76 -11.92
C THR A 78 -9.07 -1.28 -12.23
N GLN A 79 -8.89 -0.05 -12.72
CA GLN A 79 -7.55 0.54 -12.90
C GLN A 79 -6.88 0.88 -11.57
N ALA A 80 -7.63 1.40 -10.60
CA ALA A 80 -7.12 1.65 -9.25
C ALA A 80 -6.68 0.34 -8.58
N LEU A 81 -7.50 -0.72 -8.70
CA LEU A 81 -7.24 -2.03 -8.12
C LEU A 81 -6.05 -2.72 -8.76
N LYS A 82 -5.92 -2.69 -10.10
CA LYS A 82 -4.73 -3.21 -10.81
C LYS A 82 -3.47 -2.48 -10.34
N LYS A 83 -3.49 -1.15 -10.25
CA LYS A 83 -2.31 -0.38 -9.82
C LYS A 83 -1.85 -0.77 -8.42
N THR A 84 -2.79 -0.97 -7.48
CA THR A 84 -2.48 -1.46 -6.13
C THR A 84 -2.11 -2.95 -6.07
N PHE A 85 -2.61 -3.78 -7.00
CA PHE A 85 -2.37 -5.21 -7.00
C PHE A 85 -1.00 -5.57 -7.62
N TRP A 86 -0.63 -4.93 -8.73
CA TRP A 86 0.69 -5.13 -9.36
C TRP A 86 1.84 -4.54 -8.52
N SER A 87 1.59 -3.48 -7.74
CA SER A 87 2.53 -3.03 -6.71
C SER A 87 2.65 -3.99 -5.52
N ARG A 88 1.77 -4.98 -5.38
CA ARG A 88 1.80 -5.93 -4.25
C ARG A 88 2.47 -7.26 -4.60
N LEU A 89 2.40 -7.69 -5.86
CA LEU A 89 2.93 -8.98 -6.30
C LEU A 89 4.40 -8.96 -6.74
N GLY A 90 4.95 -7.79 -7.08
CA GLY A 90 6.39 -7.62 -7.37
C GLY A 90 7.21 -7.07 -6.21
N ASN A 91 6.57 -6.67 -5.10
CA ASN A 91 7.21 -6.02 -3.97
C ASN A 91 7.53 -7.05 -2.89
N TRP A 92 8.76 -7.55 -2.90
CA TRP A 92 9.33 -8.15 -1.70
C TRP A 92 9.18 -7.13 -0.56
N PRO A 93 8.59 -7.48 0.60
CA PRO A 93 8.31 -6.51 1.68
C PRO A 93 9.58 -5.78 2.15
N LEU A 94 10.74 -6.43 2.04
CA LEU A 94 12.06 -5.85 2.27
C LEU A 94 12.40 -4.72 1.30
N PHE A 95 11.99 -4.80 0.03
CA PHE A 95 12.27 -3.74 -0.95
C PHE A 95 11.42 -2.50 -0.69
N GLU A 96 10.17 -2.69 -0.30
CA GLU A 96 9.31 -1.59 0.15
C GLU A 96 9.91 -0.91 1.39
N LEU A 97 10.28 -1.70 2.40
CA LEU A 97 10.96 -1.19 3.60
C LEU A 97 12.27 -0.46 3.26
N TYR A 98 13.07 -1.02 2.35
CA TYR A 98 14.32 -0.40 1.90
C TYR A 98 14.07 0.94 1.20
N SER A 99 13.05 1.01 0.34
CA SER A 99 12.67 2.25 -0.35
C SER A 99 12.20 3.32 0.64
N GLU A 100 11.49 2.93 1.71
CA GLU A 100 11.10 3.84 2.78
C GLU A 100 12.30 4.34 3.57
N VAL A 101 13.25 3.45 3.90
CA VAL A 101 14.50 3.84 4.59
C VAL A 101 15.31 4.83 3.76
N ILE A 102 15.43 4.62 2.44
CA ILE A 102 16.07 5.59 1.54
C ILE A 102 15.32 6.92 1.57
N LEU A 103 13.98 6.90 1.57
CA LEU A 103 13.17 8.10 1.55
C LEU A 103 13.29 8.89 2.86
N ILE A 104 13.38 8.20 4.01
CA ILE A 104 13.69 8.79 5.32
C ILE A 104 15.07 9.44 5.31
N PHE A 105 16.08 8.73 4.79
CA PHE A 105 17.44 9.26 4.72
C PHE A 105 17.53 10.49 3.82
N ARG A 106 16.85 10.44 2.67
CA ARG A 106 16.75 11.58 1.75
C ARG A 106 16.01 12.76 2.39
N MET A 107 14.96 12.52 3.14
CA MET A 107 14.24 13.55 3.92
C MET A 107 15.17 14.23 4.93
N TYR A 108 16.10 13.49 5.53
CA TYR A 108 17.09 14.01 6.47
C TYR A 108 18.17 14.88 5.82
N ILE A 109 18.60 14.50 4.61
CA ILE A 109 19.64 15.23 3.87
C ILE A 109 19.07 16.44 3.15
N ASP A 110 17.78 16.46 2.80
CA ASP A 110 17.19 17.58 2.06
C ASP A 110 17.11 18.85 2.93
N PRO A 111 17.98 19.86 2.70
CA PRO A 111 18.01 21.07 3.51
C PRO A 111 16.79 21.96 3.28
N ARG A 112 16.01 21.71 2.21
CA ARG A 112 14.80 22.46 1.91
C ARG A 112 13.62 21.98 2.73
N TYR A 113 13.66 20.76 3.26
CA TYR A 113 12.61 20.23 4.10
C TYR A 113 12.76 20.77 5.54
N ARG A 114 11.92 21.75 5.88
CA ARG A 114 11.80 22.25 7.26
C ARG A 114 11.04 21.25 8.12
N MET A 115 11.75 20.31 8.72
CA MET A 115 11.19 19.45 9.75
C MET A 115 10.58 20.27 10.89
N ARG A 116 9.50 19.75 11.49
CA ARG A 116 8.94 20.34 12.71
C ARG A 116 10.02 20.31 13.80
N ARG A 117 10.26 21.44 14.48
CA ARG A 117 11.30 21.57 15.52
C ARG A 117 11.24 20.47 16.59
N MET A 118 10.02 20.02 16.91
CA MET A 118 9.82 18.90 17.82
C MET A 118 10.46 17.62 17.30
N THR A 119 10.26 17.26 16.05
CA THR A 119 10.78 16.01 15.47
C THR A 119 12.29 16.03 15.33
N GLN A 120 12.86 17.21 15.06
CA GLN A 120 14.32 17.43 15.06
C GLN A 120 14.95 17.17 16.43
N LEU A 121 14.22 17.37 17.54
CA LEU A 121 14.69 17.06 18.89
C LEU A 121 14.38 15.63 19.29
N VAL A 122 13.20 15.11 18.92
CA VAL A 122 12.73 13.77 19.30
C VAL A 122 13.65 12.69 18.74
N ILE A 123 14.08 12.79 17.48
CA ILE A 123 14.91 11.74 16.87
C ILE A 123 16.30 11.62 17.52
N PRO A 124 17.09 12.70 17.69
CA PRO A 124 18.34 12.60 18.45
C PRO A 124 18.10 12.26 19.92
N ALA A 125 16.99 12.69 20.53
CA ALA A 125 16.66 12.29 21.89
C ALA A 125 16.44 10.76 22.00
N ILE A 126 15.70 10.14 21.07
CA ILE A 126 15.50 8.69 21.04
C ILE A 126 16.82 7.98 20.76
N ALA A 127 17.65 8.49 19.85
CA ALA A 127 18.98 7.93 19.58
C ALA A 127 19.89 7.99 20.83
N MET A 128 19.89 9.10 21.56
CA MET A 128 20.58 9.21 22.84
C MET A 128 20.00 8.25 23.88
N LEU A 129 18.68 8.03 23.88
CA LEU A 129 18.02 7.09 24.78
C LEU A 129 18.44 5.64 24.50
N PHE A 130 18.64 5.27 23.23
CA PHE A 130 19.18 3.97 22.82
C PHE A 130 20.61 3.76 23.34
N VAL A 131 21.47 4.77 23.14
CA VAL A 131 22.84 4.70 23.64
C VAL A 131 22.83 4.68 25.17
N GLY A 132 22.01 5.52 25.78
CA GLY A 132 21.83 5.62 27.22
C GLY A 132 21.30 4.32 27.84
N SER A 133 20.37 3.61 27.19
CA SER A 133 19.87 2.33 27.69
C SER A 133 20.98 1.29 27.75
N TYR A 134 21.81 1.20 26.70
CA TYR A 134 22.97 0.30 26.69
C TYR A 134 23.93 0.58 27.85
N PHE A 135 24.30 1.86 28.07
CA PHE A 135 25.15 2.23 29.20
C PHE A 135 24.47 1.96 30.55
N PHE A 136 23.18 2.25 30.67
CA PHE A 136 22.44 2.08 31.91
C PHE A 136 22.37 0.59 32.33
N PHE A 137 22.04 -0.30 31.39
CA PHE A 137 21.97 -1.74 31.69
C PHE A 137 23.34 -2.38 31.89
N ASN A 138 24.35 -1.98 31.11
CA ASN A 138 25.68 -2.58 31.20
C ASN A 138 26.46 -2.14 32.46
N TYR A 139 26.25 -0.91 32.95
CA TYR A 139 27.03 -0.38 34.09
C TYR A 139 26.28 -0.30 35.41
N LEU A 140 24.96 -0.04 35.43
CA LEU A 140 24.20 0.08 36.69
C LEU A 140 23.57 -1.23 37.17
N PHE A 141 23.27 -2.18 36.27
CA PHE A 141 22.55 -3.40 36.62
C PHE A 141 23.46 -4.63 36.56
N ALA A 142 23.83 -5.18 37.72
CA ALA A 142 24.69 -6.36 37.83
C ALA A 142 23.96 -7.71 37.66
N LEU A 143 22.66 -7.72 37.36
CA LEU A 143 21.87 -8.96 37.21
C LEU A 143 21.85 -9.41 35.74
N PRO A 144 22.64 -10.41 35.31
CA PRO A 144 22.89 -10.68 33.90
C PRO A 144 21.65 -11.13 33.10
N ILE A 145 20.73 -11.87 33.73
CA ILE A 145 19.57 -12.44 33.02
C ILE A 145 18.46 -11.40 32.88
N LEU A 146 18.07 -10.74 33.97
CA LEU A 146 16.95 -9.80 33.97
C LEU A 146 17.29 -8.50 33.23
N SER A 147 18.55 -8.03 33.33
CA SER A 147 19.01 -6.85 32.59
C SER A 147 18.88 -7.06 31.09
N THR A 148 19.35 -8.20 30.56
CA THR A 148 19.27 -8.52 29.13
C THR A 148 17.83 -8.51 28.62
N ILE A 149 16.88 -9.09 29.36
CA ILE A 149 15.47 -9.12 28.93
C ILE A 149 14.87 -7.72 28.92
N LEU A 150 15.07 -6.92 29.97
CA LEU A 150 14.56 -5.56 30.04
C LEU A 150 15.20 -4.64 28.99
N GLU A 151 16.51 -4.77 28.78
CA GLU A 151 17.25 -4.03 27.76
C GLU A 151 16.63 -4.27 26.38
N ARG A 152 16.40 -5.53 26.00
CA ARG A 152 15.75 -5.86 24.71
C ARG A 152 14.32 -5.33 24.64
N ALA A 153 13.53 -5.43 25.71
CA ALA A 153 12.17 -4.92 25.73
C ALA A 153 12.13 -3.40 25.51
N ILE A 154 13.04 -2.66 26.15
CA ILE A 154 13.18 -1.21 26.03
C ILE A 154 13.67 -0.85 24.63
N GLU A 155 14.69 -1.52 24.09
CA GLU A 155 15.17 -1.32 22.72
C GLU A 155 14.06 -1.50 21.68
N ILE A 156 13.27 -2.59 21.80
CA ILE A 156 12.13 -2.85 20.92
C ILE A 156 11.09 -1.72 21.04
N PHE A 157 10.77 -1.30 22.26
CA PHE A 157 9.82 -0.20 22.49
C PHE A 157 10.30 1.12 21.88
N LEU A 158 11.57 1.49 22.09
CA LEU A 158 12.18 2.68 21.49
C LEU A 158 12.21 2.59 19.96
N ALA A 159 12.51 1.41 19.39
CA ALA A 159 12.51 1.20 17.94
C ALA A 159 11.12 1.43 17.34
N ILE A 160 10.08 0.90 17.97
CA ILE A 160 8.68 1.11 17.55
C ILE A 160 8.33 2.60 17.64
N LEU A 161 8.69 3.27 18.72
CA LEU A 161 8.43 4.70 18.92
C LEU A 161 9.13 5.54 17.84
N LEU A 162 10.41 5.28 17.59
CA LEU A 162 11.19 5.93 16.53
C LEU A 162 10.54 5.72 15.16
N TYR A 163 10.14 4.49 14.87
CA TYR A 163 9.46 4.14 13.62
C TYR A 163 8.14 4.90 13.44
N LYS A 164 7.29 4.97 14.48
CA LYS A 164 6.03 5.74 14.40
C LYS A 164 6.27 7.23 14.17
N VAL A 165 7.28 7.81 14.82
CA VAL A 165 7.64 9.23 14.61
C VAL A 165 8.10 9.45 13.17
N LEU A 166 8.95 8.57 12.64
CA LEU A 166 9.44 8.64 11.27
C LEU A 166 8.31 8.49 10.25
N LEU A 167 7.38 7.55 10.44
CA LEU A 167 6.21 7.39 9.56
C LEU A 167 5.36 8.65 9.50
N GLY A 168 5.10 9.30 10.65
CA GLY A 168 4.33 10.53 10.69
C GLY A 168 4.97 11.68 9.90
N GLU A 169 6.29 11.78 9.92
CA GLU A 169 7.02 12.76 9.09
C GLU A 169 7.12 12.34 7.62
N LEU A 170 7.22 11.04 7.34
CA LEU A 170 7.27 10.50 5.99
C LEU A 170 6.02 10.88 5.19
N VAL A 171 4.84 10.76 5.81
CA VAL A 171 3.56 11.12 5.20
C VAL A 171 3.55 12.61 4.85
N ARG A 172 3.94 13.48 5.78
CA ARG A 172 4.05 14.93 5.54
C ARG A 172 5.06 15.27 4.45
N TYR A 173 6.21 14.58 4.42
CA TYR A 173 7.22 14.80 3.41
C TYR A 173 6.72 14.42 2.02
N LYS A 174 5.97 13.31 1.90
CA LYS A 174 5.30 12.91 0.64
C LYS A 174 4.30 13.97 0.18
N GLU A 175 3.48 14.52 1.09
CA GLU A 175 2.55 15.62 0.77
C GLU A 175 3.30 16.86 0.26
N VAL A 176 4.39 17.25 0.92
CA VAL A 176 5.23 18.38 0.52
C VAL A 176 5.85 18.15 -0.87
N LEU A 177 6.36 16.96 -1.15
CA LEU A 177 6.88 16.60 -2.48
C LEU A 177 5.79 16.67 -3.57
N GLN A 178 4.58 16.17 -3.27
CA GLN A 178 3.46 16.24 -4.21
C GLN A 178 3.06 17.69 -4.49
N ASN A 179 3.06 18.54 -3.46
CA ASN A 179 2.82 19.98 -3.61
C ASN A 179 3.87 20.65 -4.48
N PHE A 180 5.16 20.31 -4.32
CA PHE A 180 6.22 20.81 -5.19
C PHE A 180 6.07 20.34 -6.64
N ALA A 181 5.66 19.09 -6.86
CA ALA A 181 5.41 18.56 -8.20
C ALA A 181 4.26 19.32 -8.89
N ASN A 182 3.14 19.53 -8.17
CA ASN A 182 1.99 20.28 -8.68
C ASN A 182 2.36 21.73 -9.02
N TRP A 183 3.11 22.40 -8.15
CA TRP A 183 3.55 23.77 -8.38
C TRP A 183 4.54 23.89 -9.56
N ASN A 184 5.41 22.91 -9.76
CA ASN A 184 6.28 22.86 -10.93
C ASN A 184 5.50 22.69 -12.23
N ASN A 185 4.40 21.93 -12.22
CA ASN A 185 3.52 21.78 -13.38
C ASN A 185 2.82 23.09 -13.75
N LEU A 186 2.39 23.88 -12.76
CA LEU A 186 1.77 25.19 -13.00
C LEU A 186 2.76 26.23 -13.58
N ARG A 187 4.05 26.10 -13.25
CA ARG A 187 5.08 27.02 -13.74
C ARG A 187 5.62 26.71 -15.12
N ARG A 188 5.41 25.49 -15.62
CA ARG A 188 5.66 25.21 -17.03
C ARG A 188 4.44 25.76 -17.76
N PRO A 189 4.51 26.94 -18.41
CA PRO A 189 3.45 27.30 -19.34
C PRO A 189 3.37 26.11 -20.27
N THR A 190 2.23 25.42 -20.30
CA THR A 190 1.95 24.54 -21.41
C THR A 190 2.12 25.45 -22.61
N VAL A 191 3.23 25.29 -23.33
CA VAL A 191 3.35 25.81 -24.68
C VAL A 191 2.23 25.04 -25.36
N VAL A 192 1.04 25.63 -25.31
CA VAL A 192 -0.09 25.21 -26.11
C VAL A 192 0.50 25.37 -27.48
N THR A 193 0.97 24.27 -28.05
CA THR A 193 1.25 24.17 -29.47
C THR A 193 -0.10 24.38 -30.13
N SER A 194 -0.50 25.66 -30.19
CA SER A 194 -1.51 26.23 -31.06
C SER A 194 -0.92 26.18 -32.47
N GLY A 195 -0.60 24.97 -32.90
CA GLY A 195 0.16 24.65 -34.08
C GLY A 195 -0.54 23.49 -34.78
N GLY A 196 -1.78 23.77 -35.14
CA GLY A 196 -2.64 22.98 -36.00
C GLY A 196 -3.53 23.96 -36.75
N GLU A 197 -2.91 24.95 -37.38
CA GLU A 197 -3.44 25.54 -38.60
C GLU A 197 -3.79 24.38 -39.54
N ASP A 198 -5.08 24.22 -39.84
CA ASP A 198 -5.57 23.44 -40.96
C ASP A 198 -5.31 24.25 -42.25
N PRO A 199 -4.36 23.88 -43.12
CA PRO A 199 -4.10 24.63 -44.33
C PRO A 199 -4.46 23.78 -45.54
N HIS A 200 -5.73 23.36 -45.68
CA HIS A 200 -6.22 22.87 -46.97
C HIS A 200 -7.73 23.08 -47.09
N THR A 201 -8.13 24.33 -47.30
CA THR A 201 -9.38 24.62 -48.03
C THR A 201 -9.01 24.64 -49.52
N PRO A 202 -9.39 23.63 -50.32
CA PRO A 202 -9.17 23.67 -51.76
C PRO A 202 -10.06 24.77 -52.36
N MET A 203 -9.46 25.74 -53.03
CA MET A 203 -10.22 26.73 -53.80
C MET A 203 -10.85 26.05 -55.02
N GLU A 204 -12.18 26.07 -55.08
CA GLU A 204 -12.95 25.89 -56.31
C GLU A 204 -12.50 26.92 -57.35
N MET A 205 -12.12 26.46 -58.54
CA MET A 205 -11.95 27.31 -59.71
C MET A 205 -13.22 27.18 -60.56
N ASP A 206 -13.90 28.31 -60.77
CA ASP A 206 -14.90 28.55 -61.82
C ASP A 206 -14.23 28.95 -63.15
#